data_AF-A0A7S6MRU7-F1
#
_entry.id   AF-A0A7S6MRU7-F1
#
_cell.length_a   1.000
_cell.length_b   1.000
_cell.length_c   1.000
_cell.angle_alpha   90.00
_cell.angle_beta   90.00
_cell.angle_gamma   90.00
#
_symmetry.space_group_name_H-M   'P 1'
#
loop_
_entity.id
_entity.type
_entity.pdbx_description
1 polymer ?
#
loop_
_entity_poly.entity_id
_entity_poly.type
_entity_poly.pdbx_seq_one_letter_code
_entity_poly.pdbx_strand_id
1 'polypeptide(L)'
;MDPKLLAVFIGIVSGAVGYWFTTFSIQPILRYKNIRNQVLMDFIYYAQVVNADDLNEEMKALYRERILANRKSSAQLTAAILELPWWYLQWLSLKGQAPREAARKLIGYSNTTNWGDAHDIEDFIRRKLGLPEQT
;
A
#
# COMPACT_ATOMS: atom_id res chain seq x y z
N MET A 1 -3.38 11.17 -48.34
CA MET A 1 -3.01 12.04 -47.19
C MET A 1 -1.54 12.40 -47.32
N ASP A 2 -1.18 13.66 -47.07
CA ASP A 2 0.23 14.09 -47.08
C ASP A 2 1.01 13.30 -46.00
N PRO A 3 2.09 12.57 -46.36
CA PRO A 3 2.88 11.80 -45.39
C PRO A 3 3.41 12.66 -44.24
N LYS A 4 3.61 13.97 -44.46
CA LYS A 4 3.99 14.91 -43.38
C LYS A 4 2.86 15.10 -42.36
N LEU A 5 1.62 15.24 -42.83
CA LEU A 5 0.45 15.37 -41.93
C LEU A 5 0.22 14.09 -41.13
N LEU A 6 0.43 12.93 -41.75
CA LEU A 6 0.32 11.63 -41.07
C LEU A 6 1.41 11.48 -39.99
N ALA A 7 2.64 11.87 -40.27
CA ALA A 7 3.73 11.86 -39.28
C ALA A 7 3.46 12.79 -38.08
N VAL A 8 2.98 14.02 -38.34
CA VAL A 8 2.59 14.97 -37.29
C VAL A 8 1.45 14.41 -36.44
N PHE A 9 0.43 13.81 -37.07
CA PHE A 9 -0.69 13.20 -36.36
C PHE A 9 -0.24 12.04 -35.47
N ILE A 10 0.61 11.13 -35.98
CA ILE A 10 1.18 10.03 -35.19
C ILE A 10 1.98 10.58 -34.00
N GLY A 11 2.77 11.64 -34.19
CA GLY A 11 3.53 12.27 -33.12
C GLY A 11 2.64 12.81 -31.99
N ILE A 12 1.58 13.54 -32.36
CA ILE A 12 0.61 14.10 -31.40
C ILE A 12 -0.11 12.99 -30.64
N VAL A 13 -0.62 11.98 -31.36
CA VAL A 13 -1.34 10.84 -30.74
C VAL A 13 -0.40 10.06 -29.82
N SER A 14 0.83 9.78 -30.24
CA SER A 14 1.80 9.06 -29.42
C SER A 14 2.18 9.84 -28.17
N GLY A 15 2.35 11.16 -28.27
CA GLY A 15 2.61 12.03 -27.12
C GLY A 15 1.43 12.05 -26.13
N ALA A 16 0.21 12.18 -26.63
CA ALA A 16 -1.00 12.15 -25.81
C ALA A 16 -1.21 10.80 -25.11
N VAL A 17 -1.02 9.69 -25.82
CA VAL A 17 -1.08 8.34 -25.25
C VAL A 17 0.03 8.13 -24.21
N GLY A 18 1.24 8.62 -24.48
CA GLY A 18 2.35 8.57 -23.53
C GLY A 18 2.04 9.32 -22.24
N TYR A 19 1.54 10.55 -22.34
CA TYR A 19 1.14 11.35 -21.18
C TYR A 19 -0.03 10.72 -20.41
N TRP A 20 -1.02 10.17 -21.11
CA TRP A 20 -2.13 9.45 -20.48
C TRP A 20 -1.59 8.24 -19.71
N PHE A 21 -0.74 7.43 -20.34
CA PHE A 21 -0.20 6.23 -19.71
C PHE A 21 0.64 6.56 -18.48
N THR A 22 1.52 7.55 -18.54
CA THR A 22 2.32 7.95 -17.37
C THR A 22 1.46 8.50 -16.24
N THR A 23 0.50 9.37 -16.55
CA THR A 23 -0.36 10.01 -15.54
C THR A 23 -1.33 9.03 -14.89
N PHE A 24 -2.04 8.22 -15.68
CA PHE A 24 -3.10 7.36 -15.16
C PHE A 24 -2.65 5.93 -14.83
N SER A 25 -1.48 5.51 -15.29
CA SER A 25 -0.96 4.18 -14.95
C SER A 25 0.25 4.22 -14.02
N ILE A 26 1.26 5.03 -14.35
CA ILE A 26 2.51 5.01 -13.58
C ILE A 26 2.36 5.72 -12.23
N GLN A 27 1.73 6.90 -12.17
CA GLN A 27 1.58 7.64 -10.91
C GLN A 27 0.79 6.86 -9.84
N PRO A 28 -0.36 6.22 -10.13
CA PRO A 28 -1.06 5.40 -9.13
C PRO A 28 -0.23 4.22 -8.64
N ILE A 29 0.56 3.58 -9.51
CA ILE A 29 1.46 2.48 -9.14
C ILE A 29 2.54 2.97 -8.17
N LEU A 30 3.15 4.13 -8.43
CA LEU A 30 4.16 4.72 -7.54
C LEU A 30 3.55 5.09 -6.19
N ARG A 31 2.35 5.71 -6.19
CA ARG A 31 1.61 6.04 -4.96
C ARG A 31 1.31 4.79 -4.14
N TYR A 32 0.82 3.73 -4.77
CA TYR A 32 0.59 2.44 -4.13
C TYR A 32 1.89 1.87 -3.52
N LYS A 33 3.00 1.87 -4.26
CA LYS A 33 4.30 1.37 -3.75
C LYS A 33 4.78 2.17 -2.53
N ASN A 34 4.63 3.49 -2.56
CA ASN A 34 5.00 4.35 -1.43
C ASN A 34 4.17 4.03 -0.18
N ILE A 35 2.85 3.91 -0.32
CA ILE A 35 1.97 3.59 0.81
C ILE A 35 2.21 2.17 1.32
N ARG A 36 2.48 1.20 0.42
CA ARG A 36 2.88 -0.15 0.80
C ARG A 36 4.15 -0.15 1.66
N ASN A 37 5.14 0.68 1.33
CA ASN A 37 6.34 0.83 2.15
C ASN A 37 6.05 1.52 3.48
N GLN A 38 5.11 2.48 3.50
CA GLN A 38 4.67 3.12 4.74
C GLN A 38 4.00 2.12 5.69
N VAL A 39 3.17 1.21 5.17
CA VAL A 39 2.57 0.12 5.96
C VAL A 39 3.64 -0.79 6.57
N LEU A 40 4.71 -1.10 5.83
CA LEU A 40 5.84 -1.85 6.38
C LEU A 40 6.52 -1.10 7.53
N MET A 41 6.74 0.20 7.39
CA MET A 41 7.32 1.01 8.46
C MET A 41 6.41 1.05 9.69
N ASP A 42 5.09 1.19 9.51
CA ASP A 42 4.13 1.18 10.59
C ASP A 42 4.14 -0.15 11.36
N PHE A 43 4.34 -1.28 10.69
CA PHE A 43 4.53 -2.58 11.35
C PHE A 43 5.81 -2.63 12.18
N ILE A 44 6.93 -2.17 11.64
CA ILE A 44 8.21 -2.13 12.36
C ILE A 44 8.08 -1.26 13.62
N TYR A 45 7.47 -0.09 13.50
CA TYR A 45 7.25 0.81 14.64
C TYR A 45 6.24 0.26 15.65
N TYR A 46 5.21 -0.44 15.20
CA TYR A 46 4.26 -1.09 16.09
C TYR A 46 4.97 -2.17 16.92
N ALA A 47 5.75 -3.06 16.29
CA ALA A 47 6.50 -4.10 16.99
C ALA A 47 7.41 -3.53 18.11
N GLN A 48 8.05 -2.38 17.89
CA GLN A 48 8.88 -1.70 18.89
C GLN A 48 8.09 -1.22 20.12
N VAL A 49 6.88 -0.69 19.92
CA VAL A 49 6.07 -0.12 21.01
C VAL A 49 5.38 -1.20 21.81
N VAL A 50 4.96 -2.27 21.16
CA VAL A 50 4.17 -3.29 21.84
C VAL A 50 5.09 -4.19 22.68
N ASN A 51 6.34 -4.45 22.25
CA ASN A 51 7.34 -5.26 22.97
C ASN A 51 7.99 -4.55 24.17
N ALA A 52 7.53 -3.35 24.52
CA ALA A 52 7.99 -2.62 25.69
C ALA A 52 7.16 -3.03 26.91
N ASP A 53 7.69 -3.96 27.71
CA ASP A 53 7.15 -4.30 29.02
C ASP A 53 7.04 -3.05 29.91
N ASP A 54 5.87 -2.85 30.53
CA ASP A 54 5.47 -1.70 31.35
C ASP A 54 5.37 -0.33 30.64
N LEU A 55 4.21 -0.09 30.00
CA LEU A 55 3.92 1.17 29.31
C LEU A 55 3.71 2.32 30.33
N ASN A 56 4.77 3.11 30.54
CA ASN A 56 4.68 4.48 31.08
C ASN A 56 3.65 5.32 30.28
N GLU A 57 3.10 6.41 30.82
CA GLU A 57 2.06 7.21 30.15
C GLU A 57 2.50 7.75 28.77
N GLU A 58 3.79 8.06 28.60
CA GLU A 58 4.37 8.42 27.29
C GLU A 58 4.29 7.28 26.27
N MET A 59 4.48 6.05 26.74
CA MET A 59 4.44 4.84 25.92
C MET A 59 3.01 4.46 25.51
N LYS A 60 2.03 4.72 26.39
CA LYS A 60 0.60 4.63 26.04
C LYS A 60 0.20 5.68 25.00
N ALA A 61 0.74 6.90 25.10
CA ALA A 61 0.51 7.94 24.10
C ALA A 61 1.10 7.54 22.73
N LEU A 62 2.33 7.04 22.72
CA LEU A 62 2.98 6.48 21.52
C LEU A 62 2.17 5.34 20.91
N TYR A 63 1.69 4.40 21.73
CA TYR A 63 0.84 3.29 21.26
C TYR A 63 -0.42 3.80 20.56
N ARG A 64 -1.11 4.78 21.14
CA ARG A 64 -2.30 5.42 20.52
C ARG A 64 -1.94 6.10 19.20
N GLU A 65 -0.81 6.80 19.14
CA GLU A 65 -0.33 7.43 17.91
C GLU A 65 -0.07 6.39 16.81
N ARG A 66 0.57 5.25 17.14
CA ARG A 66 0.82 4.17 16.19
C ARG A 66 -0.47 3.52 15.68
N ILE A 67 -1.48 3.33 16.53
CA ILE A 67 -2.80 2.85 16.09
C ILE A 67 -3.42 3.83 15.08
N LEU A 68 -3.39 5.13 15.38
CA LEU A 68 -3.94 6.16 14.50
C LEU A 68 -3.18 6.23 13.17
N ALA A 69 -1.85 6.14 13.21
CA ALA A 69 -1.00 6.07 12.02
C ALA A 69 -1.36 4.86 11.16
N ASN A 70 -1.48 3.68 11.75
CA ASN A 70 -1.84 2.47 11.04
C ASN A 70 -3.26 2.53 10.42
N ARG A 71 -4.24 3.13 11.12
CA ARG A 71 -5.58 3.40 10.56
C ARG A 71 -5.51 4.33 9.34
N LYS A 72 -4.72 5.40 9.44
CA LYS A 72 -4.50 6.34 8.34
C LYS A 72 -3.85 5.64 7.15
N SER A 73 -2.78 4.88 7.37
CA SER A 73 -2.10 4.11 6.33
C SER A 73 -3.02 3.06 5.70
N SER A 74 -3.92 2.44 6.48
CA SER A 74 -4.95 1.53 5.95
C SER A 74 -5.95 2.20 5.01
N ALA A 75 -6.45 3.37 5.40
CA ALA A 75 -7.35 4.16 4.56
C ALA A 75 -6.64 4.61 3.28
N GLN A 76 -5.39 5.09 3.40
CA GLN A 76 -4.57 5.49 2.26
C GLN A 76 -4.26 4.32 1.32
N LEU A 77 -3.96 3.14 1.87
CA LEU A 77 -3.71 1.92 1.09
C LEU A 77 -4.96 1.53 0.31
N THR A 78 -6.12 1.55 0.95
CA THR A 78 -7.41 1.27 0.31
C THR A 78 -7.66 2.23 -0.86
N ALA A 79 -7.48 3.53 -0.64
CA ALA A 79 -7.63 4.55 -1.68
C ALA A 79 -6.66 4.33 -2.84
N ALA A 80 -5.38 4.05 -2.55
CA ALA A 80 -4.38 3.80 -3.58
C ALA A 80 -4.67 2.55 -4.40
N ILE A 81 -5.23 1.50 -3.79
CA ILE A 81 -5.64 0.28 -4.50
C ILE A 81 -6.80 0.54 -5.46
N LEU A 82 -7.73 1.44 -5.12
CA LEU A 82 -8.84 1.81 -6.01
C LEU A 82 -8.37 2.57 -7.25
N GLU A 83 -7.27 3.31 -7.14
CA GLU A 83 -6.65 4.06 -8.24
C GLU A 83 -5.75 3.18 -9.12
N LEU A 84 -5.45 1.94 -8.72
CA LEU A 84 -4.56 1.07 -9.50
C LEU A 84 -5.20 0.65 -10.83
N PRO A 85 -4.41 0.66 -11.92
CA PRO A 85 -4.85 0.09 -13.18
C PRO A 85 -5.21 -1.38 -13.04
N TRP A 86 -6.29 -1.81 -13.71
CA TRP A 86 -6.77 -3.19 -13.65
C TRP A 86 -5.68 -4.20 -14.04
N TRP A 87 -4.86 -3.89 -15.04
CA TRP A 87 -3.77 -4.76 -15.50
C TRP A 87 -2.70 -4.94 -14.43
N TYR A 88 -2.46 -3.92 -13.61
CA TYR A 88 -1.50 -3.99 -12.52
C TYR A 88 -2.05 -4.82 -11.36
N LEU A 89 -3.35 -4.70 -11.05
CA LEU A 89 -4.02 -5.59 -10.09
C LEU A 89 -3.94 -7.06 -10.52
N GLN A 90 -4.11 -7.35 -11.81
CA GLN A 90 -3.94 -8.71 -12.35
C GLN A 90 -2.50 -9.20 -12.20
N TRP A 91 -1.51 -8.36 -12.51
CA TRP A 91 -0.10 -8.69 -12.31
C TRP A 91 0.24 -8.99 -10.84
N LEU A 92 -0.34 -8.23 -9.89
CA LEU A 92 -0.18 -8.50 -8.45
C LEU A 92 -0.80 -9.85 -8.07
N SER A 93 -1.98 -10.17 -8.60
CA SER A 93 -2.65 -11.46 -8.38
C SER A 93 -1.81 -12.64 -8.88
N LEU A 94 -1.15 -12.50 -10.04
CA LEU A 94 -0.23 -13.53 -10.57
C LEU A 94 0.99 -13.74 -9.68
N LYS A 95 1.38 -12.73 -8.89
CA LYS A 95 2.42 -12.83 -7.86
C LYS A 95 1.92 -13.36 -6.52
N GLY A 96 0.67 -13.80 -6.43
CA GLY A 96 0.03 -14.25 -5.19
C GLY A 96 -0.30 -13.12 -4.21
N GLN A 97 -0.19 -11.85 -4.65
CA GLN A 97 -0.50 -10.69 -3.82
C GLN A 97 -1.99 -10.36 -3.94
N ALA A 98 -2.62 -10.05 -2.82
CA ALA A 98 -4.01 -9.60 -2.77
C ALA A 98 -4.11 -8.31 -1.91
N PRO A 99 -3.75 -7.14 -2.48
CA PRO A 99 -3.71 -5.89 -1.72
C PRO A 99 -5.05 -5.51 -1.11
N ARG A 100 -6.16 -5.86 -1.76
CA ARG A 100 -7.52 -5.62 -1.25
C ARG A 100 -7.82 -6.41 0.01
N GLU A 101 -7.39 -7.67 0.08
CA GLU A 101 -7.54 -8.51 1.27
C GLU A 101 -6.66 -7.98 2.41
N ALA A 102 -5.42 -7.62 2.09
CA ALA A 102 -4.49 -7.00 3.02
C ALA A 102 -5.07 -5.71 3.63
N ALA A 103 -5.58 -4.79 2.80
CA ALA A 103 -6.15 -3.52 3.28
C ALA A 103 -7.36 -3.74 4.21
N ARG A 104 -8.22 -4.72 3.89
CA ARG A 104 -9.37 -5.09 4.76
C ARG A 104 -8.90 -5.61 6.12
N LYS A 105 -7.87 -6.45 6.14
CA LYS A 105 -7.28 -6.98 7.38
C LYS A 105 -6.52 -5.91 8.17
N LEU A 106 -5.86 -4.97 7.50
CA LEU A 106 -5.12 -3.87 8.15
C LEU A 106 -6.05 -2.93 8.95
N ILE A 107 -7.27 -2.69 8.45
CA ILE A 107 -8.30 -1.96 9.22
C ILE A 107 -8.63 -2.72 10.52
N GLY A 108 -8.82 -4.04 10.44
CA GLY A 108 -9.08 -4.90 11.60
C GLY A 108 -7.91 -5.00 12.57
N TYR A 109 -6.68 -4.99 12.05
CA TYR A 109 -5.44 -5.02 12.82
C TYR A 109 -5.38 -3.87 13.83
N SER A 110 -5.80 -2.66 13.42
CA SER A 110 -5.81 -1.48 14.30
C SER A 110 -6.73 -1.57 15.53
N ASN A 111 -7.63 -2.56 15.55
CA ASN A 111 -8.56 -2.79 16.67
C ASN A 111 -8.16 -3.99 17.53
N THR A 112 -7.11 -4.73 17.15
CA THR A 112 -6.69 -5.94 17.85
C THR A 112 -5.75 -5.54 18.99
N THR A 113 -6.09 -5.93 20.23
CA THR A 113 -5.26 -5.72 21.43
C THR A 113 -4.55 -7.00 21.88
N ASN A 114 -4.83 -8.14 21.22
CA ASN A 114 -4.21 -9.42 21.51
C ASN A 114 -2.98 -9.63 20.62
N TRP A 115 -1.83 -9.82 21.26
CA TRP A 115 -0.54 -9.99 20.61
C TRP A 115 -0.43 -11.16 19.64
N GLY A 116 -0.98 -12.34 20.03
CA GLY A 116 -0.94 -13.52 19.17
C GLY A 116 -1.75 -13.31 17.89
N ASP A 117 -2.96 -12.78 18.05
CA ASP A 117 -3.83 -12.45 16.91
C ASP A 117 -3.22 -11.34 16.03
N ALA A 118 -2.49 -10.40 16.63
CA ALA A 118 -1.80 -9.34 15.91
C ALA A 118 -0.70 -9.90 15.00
N HIS A 119 0.15 -10.80 15.49
CA HIS A 119 1.24 -11.38 14.71
C HIS A 119 0.72 -12.17 13.49
N ASP A 120 -0.29 -13.02 13.67
CA ASP A 120 -0.91 -13.78 12.58
C ASP A 120 -1.55 -12.88 11.51
N ILE A 121 -2.18 -11.77 11.94
CA ILE A 121 -2.75 -10.78 11.03
C ILE A 121 -1.65 -10.02 10.30
N GLU A 122 -0.57 -9.64 10.97
CA GLU A 122 0.58 -8.96 10.36
C GLU A 122 1.21 -9.84 9.29
N ASP A 123 1.49 -11.11 9.58
CA ASP A 123 2.05 -12.08 8.64
C ASP A 123 1.15 -12.29 7.42
N PHE A 124 -0.15 -12.42 7.64
CA PHE A 124 -1.12 -12.49 6.56
C PHE A 124 -1.03 -11.24 5.65
N ILE A 125 -0.96 -10.05 6.25
CA ILE A 125 -0.90 -8.79 5.50
C ILE A 125 0.44 -8.67 4.76
N ARG A 126 1.56 -9.03 5.38
CA ARG A 126 2.89 -9.03 4.77
C ARG A 126 2.91 -9.93 3.53
N ARG A 127 2.40 -11.15 3.64
CA ARG A 127 2.30 -12.08 2.49
C ARG A 127 1.43 -11.51 1.38
N LYS A 128 0.24 -10.99 1.70
CA LYS A 128 -0.70 -10.47 0.70
C LYS A 128 -0.26 -9.14 0.07
N LEU A 129 0.64 -8.39 0.71
CA LEU A 129 1.31 -7.23 0.13
C LEU A 129 2.68 -7.56 -0.47
N GLY A 130 3.17 -8.79 -0.33
CA GLY A 130 4.53 -9.19 -0.71
C GLY A 130 5.63 -8.42 0.02
N LEU A 131 5.40 -8.03 1.27
CA LEU A 131 6.41 -7.41 2.15
C LEU A 131 7.39 -8.48 2.67
N PRO A 132 8.61 -8.10 3.07
CA PRO A 132 9.55 -9.03 3.70
C PRO A 132 8.97 -9.61 5.00
N GLU A 133 9.37 -10.83 5.35
CA GLU A 133 9.04 -11.48 6.63
C GLU A 133 9.71 -10.72 7.79
N GLN A 134 9.17 -10.83 9.01
CA GLN A 134 9.85 -10.27 10.19
C GLN A 134 11.19 -11.00 10.40
N THR A 135 12.28 -10.23 10.49
CA THR A 135 13.62 -10.68 10.92
C THR A 135 13.83 -10.46 12.40
#